data_AF-A0A382LBE7-F1
#
_entry.id   AF-A0A382LBE7-F1
#
_cell.length_a   1.000
_cell.length_b   1.000
_cell.length_c   1.000
_cell.angle_alpha   90.00
_cell.angle_beta   90.00
_cell.angle_gamma   90.00
#
_symmetry.space_group_name_H-M   'P 1'
#
loop_
_entity.id
_entity.type
_entity.pdbx_description
1 polymer ?
#
loop_
_entity_poly.entity_id
_entity_poly.type
_entity_poly.pdbx_seq_one_letter_code
_entity_poly.pdbx_strand_id
1 'polypeptide(L)' 'MKIDSLEIFHVAMPLIYPWRTAYGADYDIHSVLVKATSGDHFA' A
#
# COMPACT_ATOMS: atom_id res chain seq x y z
N MET A 1 -16.36 17.73 5.41
CA MET A 1 -15.20 17.15 4.70
C MET A 1 -15.76 16.27 3.58
N LYS A 2 -15.40 16.52 2.32
CA LYS A 2 -15.85 15.75 1.15
C LYS A 2 -14.61 15.25 0.42
N ILE A 3 -14.52 13.95 0.18
CA ILE A 3 -13.46 13.37 -0.65
C ILE A 3 -13.95 13.40 -2.09
N ASP A 4 -13.16 13.99 -2.98
CA ASP A 4 -13.51 14.13 -4.40
C ASP A 4 -12.99 12.94 -5.22
N SER A 5 -11.81 12.40 -4.88
CA SER A 5 -11.26 11.23 -5.54
C SER A 5 -10.38 10.39 -4.61
N LEU A 6 -10.31 9.10 -4.92
CA LEU A 6 -9.39 8.14 -4.33
C LEU A 6 -8.60 7.45 -5.44
N GLU A 7 -7.28 7.52 -5.39
CA GLU A 7 -6.39 6.73 -6.25
C GLU A 7 -5.85 5.56 -5.43
N ILE A 8 -5.91 4.36 -6.00
CA ILE A 8 -5.54 3.11 -5.32
C ILE A 8 -4.35 2.48 -6.04
N PHE A 9 -3.27 2.24 -5.31
CA PHE A 9 -2.06 1.62 -5.82
C PHE A 9 -1.79 0.33 -5.05
N HIS A 10 -1.88 -0.81 -5.73
CA HIS A 10 -1.37 -2.06 -5.20
C HIS A 10 0.13 -2.14 -5.49
N VAL A 11 0.93 -2.24 -4.44
CA VAL A 11 2.39 -2.32 -4.52
C VAL A 11 2.89 -3.62 -3.91
N ALA A 12 3.93 -4.18 -4.51
CA ALA A 12 4.70 -5.29 -3.97
C ALA A 12 6.15 -4.80 -3.82
N MET A 13 6.56 -4.54 -2.58
CA MET A 13 7.90 -4.03 -2.29
C MET A 13 8.81 -5.18 -1.84
N PRO A 14 9.97 -5.39 -2.48
CA PRO A 14 10.86 -6.49 -2.11
C PRO A 14 11.43 -6.28 -0.70
N LEU A 15 11.44 -7.35 0.11
CA LEU A 15 12.08 -7.34 1.41
C LEU A 15 13.60 -7.54 1.27
N ILE A 16 14.37 -6.97 2.21
CA ILE A 16 15.83 -7.14 2.24
C ILE A 16 16.20 -8.63 2.39
N TYR A 17 15.38 -9.39 3.11
CA TYR A 17 15.44 -10.85 3.19
C TYR A 17 14.01 -11.42 3.36
N PRO A 18 13.77 -12.70 3.00
CA PRO A 18 12.43 -13.28 3.09
C PRO A 18 11.94 -13.40 4.54
N TRP A 19 10.70 -12.98 4.81
CA TRP A 19 10.07 -13.17 6.11
C TRP A 19 9.52 -14.60 6.19
N ARG A 20 10.14 -15.44 7.02
CA ARG A 20 9.74 -16.84 7.22
C ARG A 20 9.03 -17.05 8.55
N THR A 21 7.91 -17.75 8.51
CA THR A 21 7.14 -18.17 9.70
C THR A 21 6.60 -19.59 9.50
N ALA A 22 5.75 -20.06 10.42
CA ALA A 22 5.09 -21.36 10.30
C ALA A 22 4.13 -21.48 9.09
N TYR A 23 3.60 -20.37 8.55
CA TYR A 23 2.72 -20.44 7.37
C TYR A 23 3.48 -20.52 6.04
N GLY A 24 4.77 -20.16 6.01
CA GLY A 24 5.53 -20.06 4.78
C GLY A 24 6.58 -18.95 4.80
N ALA A 25 6.94 -18.49 3.61
CA ALA A 25 7.94 -17.47 3.40
C ALA A 25 7.44 -16.43 2.40
N ASP A 26 7.44 -15.16 2.80
CA ASP A 26 7.12 -14.03 1.92
C ASP A 26 8.40 -13.28 1.54
N TYR A 27 8.53 -12.95 0.26
CA TYR A 27 9.72 -12.31 -0.31
C TYR A 27 9.54 -10.80 -0.51
N ASP A 28 8.29 -10.35 -0.49
CA ASP A 28 7.86 -8.99 -0.73
C ASP A 28 6.66 -8.67 0.15
N ILE A 29 6.53 -7.39 0.51
CA ILE A 29 5.37 -6.89 1.24
C ILE A 29 4.38 -6.29 0.25
N HIS A 30 3.20 -6.88 0.22
CA HIS A 30 2.06 -6.34 -0.51
C HIS A 30 1.37 -5.27 0.32
N SER A 31 1.04 -4.14 -0.31
CA SER A 31 0.32 -3.05 0.34
C SER A 31 -0.60 -2.35 -0.64
N VAL A 32 -1.64 -1.72 -0.10
CA VAL A 32 -2.52 -0.83 -0.85
C VAL A 32 -2.26 0.58 -0.36
N LEU A 33 -1.61 1.39 -1.19
CA LEU A 33 -1.45 2.81 -0.95
C LEU A 33 -2.68 3.53 -1.51
N VAL A 34 -3.22 4.44 -0.73
CA VAL A 34 -4.39 5.22 -1.13
C VAL A 34 -4.01 6.68 -1.07
N LYS A 35 -4.23 7.39 -2.17
CA LYS A 35 -4.15 8.83 -2.20
C LYS A 35 -5.57 9.39 -2.23
N ALA A 36 -5.93 10.15 -1.21
CA ALA A 36 -7.22 10.81 -1.13
C ALA A 36 -7.09 12.28 -1.50
N THR A 37 -8.02 12.82 -2.27
CA THR A 37 -8.03 14.24 -2.65
C THR A 37 -9.35 14.89 -2.24
N SER A 38 -9.27 16.09 -1.66
CA SER A 38 -10.39 16.92 -1.20
C SER A 38 -10.10 18.38 -1.55
N GLY A 39 -10.67 18.87 -2.66
CA GLY A 39 -10.30 20.14 -3.27
C GLY A 39 -8.80 20.15 -3.63
N ASP A 40 -8.08 21.17 -3.17
CA ASP A 40 -6.64 21.34 -3.42
C ASP A 40 -5.74 20.58 -2.41
N HIS A 41 -6.33 19.79 -1.50
CA HIS A 41 -5.58 19.01 -0.51
C HIS A 41 -5.53 17.54 -0.88
N PHE A 42 -4.39 16.90 -0.64
CA PHE A 42 -4.23 15.46 -0.75
C PHE A 42 -3.60 14.85 0.50
N ALA A 43 -3.95 13.60 0.78
CA ALA A 43 -3.38 12.75 1.83
C ALA A 43 -2.94 11.41 1.22
#